data_AF-A0A952Y866-F1
#
_entry.id   AF-A0A952Y866-F1
#
_cell.length_a   1.000
_cell.length_b   1.000
_cell.length_c   1.000
_cell.angle_alpha   90.00
_cell.angle_beta   90.00
_cell.angle_gamma   90.00
#
_symmetry.space_group_name_H-M   'P 1'
#
loop_
_entity.id
_entity.type
_entity.pdbx_description
1 polymer ?
#
loop_
_entity_poly.entity_id
_entity_poly.type
_entity_poly.pdbx_seq_one_letter_code
_entity_poly.pdbx_strand_id
1 'polypeptide(L)'
;MPFNIFAVARRIAAAVALLGVAAWVALTAIHGPEVTAVVRIDGPGAAPVPVDDCDEADVREFVRAEDRLSITVCFRTLQGRTHKREIAYAVDEKGEPSVAELDSKEAYQYTKRVAADFVEKLDADAMARQHRSPALLAHWARSMTLMALGLLAGWGLVFGIGRIVRRYLRIPKGSDVVPELEPDEWEGPPSGNAGGGEVP
;
A
#
# COMPACT_ATOMS: atom_id res chain seq x y z
N MET A 1 39.27 -13.07 -23.80
CA MET A 1 37.85 -12.73 -24.04
C MET A 1 37.58 -11.38 -23.38
N PRO A 2 37.04 -10.39 -24.11
CA PRO A 2 36.75 -9.07 -23.53
C PRO A 2 35.72 -9.21 -22.42
N PHE A 3 36.05 -8.69 -21.23
CA PHE A 3 35.20 -8.77 -20.05
C PHE A 3 34.03 -7.78 -20.22
N ASN A 4 32.83 -8.31 -20.50
CA ASN A 4 31.64 -7.48 -20.68
C ASN A 4 31.00 -7.16 -19.32
N ILE A 5 31.45 -6.04 -18.73
CA ILE A 5 30.92 -5.49 -17.47
C ILE A 5 29.39 -5.33 -17.50
N PHE A 6 28.80 -4.98 -18.64
CA PHE A 6 27.35 -4.77 -18.76
C PHE A 6 26.56 -6.08 -18.69
N ALA A 7 27.11 -7.18 -19.22
CA ALA A 7 26.50 -8.50 -19.11
C ALA A 7 26.51 -9.00 -17.65
N VAL A 8 27.61 -8.79 -16.93
CA VAL A 8 27.72 -9.12 -15.50
C VAL A 8 26.77 -8.27 -14.67
N ALA A 9 26.74 -6.95 -14.91
CA ALA A 9 25.83 -6.02 -14.24
C ALA A 9 24.35 -6.41 -14.44
N ARG A 10 23.96 -6.83 -15.64
CA ARG A 10 22.59 -7.28 -15.94
C ARG A 10 22.21 -8.54 -15.15
N ARG A 11 23.13 -9.49 -15.01
CA ARG A 11 22.91 -10.72 -14.22
C ARG A 11 22.78 -10.42 -12.73
N ILE A 12 23.64 -9.56 -12.20
CA ILE A 12 23.57 -9.14 -10.79
C ILE A 12 22.25 -8.41 -10.52
N ALA A 13 21.87 -7.46 -11.39
CA ALA A 13 20.61 -6.74 -11.27
C ALA A 13 19.40 -7.67 -11.30
N ALA A 14 19.39 -8.68 -12.18
CA ALA A 14 18.34 -9.68 -12.24
C ALA A 14 18.27 -10.54 -10.96
N ALA A 15 19.42 -10.98 -10.44
CA ALA A 15 19.49 -11.75 -9.20
C ALA A 15 18.99 -10.95 -7.99
N VAL A 16 19.39 -9.68 -7.88
CA VAL A 16 18.91 -8.78 -6.82
C VAL A 16 17.41 -8.53 -6.94
N ALA A 17 16.90 -8.32 -8.15
CA ALA A 17 15.46 -8.15 -8.37
C ALA A 17 14.67 -9.41 -7.95
N LEU A 18 15.15 -10.60 -8.32
CA LEU A 18 14.53 -11.87 -7.92
C LEU A 18 14.53 -12.06 -6.40
N LEU A 19 15.65 -11.79 -5.73
CA LEU A 19 15.73 -11.87 -4.27
C LEU A 19 14.81 -10.83 -3.61
N GLY A 20 14.72 -9.61 -4.15
CA GLY A 20 13.83 -8.57 -3.65
C GLY A 20 12.36 -8.97 -3.77
N VAL A 21 11.96 -9.52 -4.91
CA VAL A 21 10.59 -10.05 -5.12
C VAL A 21 10.31 -11.21 -4.15
N ALA A 22 11.23 -12.16 -4.02
CA ALA A 22 11.06 -13.29 -3.09
C ALA A 22 10.92 -12.82 -1.64
N ALA A 23 11.75 -11.87 -1.20
CA ALA A 23 11.67 -11.27 0.13
C ALA A 23 10.34 -10.53 0.35
N TRP A 24 9.86 -9.78 -0.65
CA TRP A 24 8.58 -9.07 -0.58
C TRP A 24 7.39 -10.02 -0.46
N VAL A 25 7.38 -11.09 -1.26
CA VAL A 25 6.34 -12.13 -1.21
C VAL A 25 6.35 -12.83 0.15
N ALA A 26 7.53 -13.20 0.67
CA ALA A 26 7.66 -13.79 1.99
C ALA A 26 7.15 -12.86 3.10
N LEU A 27 7.50 -11.58 3.03
CA LEU A 27 7.07 -10.58 4.01
C LEU A 27 5.55 -10.37 4.00
N THR A 28 4.95 -10.33 2.80
CA THR A 28 3.49 -10.26 2.60
C THR A 28 2.79 -11.51 3.15
N ALA A 29 3.37 -12.69 2.97
CA ALA A 29 2.80 -13.93 3.50
C ALA A 29 2.85 -14.00 5.05
N ILE A 30 3.91 -13.47 5.67
CA ILE A 30 4.06 -13.42 7.13
C ILE A 30 3.10 -12.40 7.76
N HIS A 31 2.99 -11.22 7.15
CA HIS A 31 2.11 -10.14 7.61
C HIS A 31 0.72 -10.34 7.02
N GLY A 32 -0.01 -11.32 7.55
CA GLY A 32 -1.41 -11.56 7.17
C GLY A 32 -2.28 -10.32 7.38
N PRO A 33 -3.38 -10.17 6.62
CA PRO A 33 -4.27 -9.01 6.76
C PRO A 33 -4.93 -8.99 8.12
N GLU A 34 -5.12 -7.77 8.66
CA GLU A 34 -6.18 -7.55 9.63
C GLU A 34 -7.52 -7.77 8.90
N VAL A 35 -8.34 -8.67 9.45
CA VAL A 35 -9.70 -8.88 8.97
C VAL A 35 -10.56 -7.80 9.60
N THR A 36 -11.05 -6.88 8.78
CA THR A 36 -12.02 -5.87 9.19
C THR A 36 -13.42 -6.39 8.86
N ALA A 37 -14.29 -6.49 9.86
CA ALA A 37 -15.72 -6.74 9.64
C ALA A 37 -16.51 -5.48 9.99
N VAL A 38 -17.57 -5.21 9.22
CA VAL A 38 -18.49 -4.10 9.51
C VAL A 38 -19.87 -4.68 9.74
N VAL A 39 -20.48 -4.31 10.87
CA VAL A 39 -21.83 -4.77 11.24
C VAL A 39 -22.69 -3.59 11.62
N ARG A 40 -23.96 -3.63 11.26
CA ARG A 40 -24.95 -2.62 11.64
C ARG A 40 -25.92 -3.18 12.68
N ILE A 41 -26.22 -2.38 13.70
CA ILE A 41 -27.26 -2.63 14.69
C ILE A 41 -28.36 -1.59 14.46
N ASP A 42 -29.53 -2.04 14.01
CA ASP A 42 -30.66 -1.17 13.65
C ASP A 42 -31.41 -0.60 14.87
N GLY A 43 -31.16 -1.12 16.08
CA GLY A 43 -31.79 -0.63 17.30
C GLY A 43 -31.49 -1.48 18.53
N PRO A 44 -32.01 -1.08 19.71
CA PRO A 44 -31.79 -1.80 20.96
C PRO A 44 -32.36 -3.21 20.93
N GLY A 45 -31.50 -4.20 21.18
CA GLY A 45 -31.85 -5.62 21.13
C GLY A 45 -31.96 -6.21 19.71
N ALA A 46 -31.73 -5.43 18.66
CA ALA A 46 -31.72 -5.93 17.29
C ALA A 46 -30.50 -6.83 17.04
N ALA A 47 -30.68 -7.85 16.19
CA ALA A 47 -29.57 -8.67 15.75
C ALA A 47 -28.63 -7.86 14.83
N PRO A 48 -27.31 -8.02 14.96
CA PRO A 48 -26.35 -7.34 14.10
C PRO A 48 -26.40 -7.91 12.67
N VAL A 49 -26.44 -7.01 11.69
CA VAL A 49 -26.52 -7.34 10.27
C VAL A 49 -25.17 -7.01 9.62
N PRO A 50 -24.54 -7.94 8.87
CA PRO A 50 -23.31 -7.63 8.15
C PRO A 50 -23.57 -6.61 7.03
N VAL A 51 -22.72 -5.60 6.93
CA VAL A 51 -22.78 -4.55 5.90
C VAL A 51 -21.37 -4.31 5.34
N ASP A 52 -21.27 -3.75 4.13
CA ASP A 52 -19.97 -3.47 3.51
C ASP A 52 -19.30 -2.22 4.11
N ASP A 53 -20.09 -1.21 4.48
CA ASP A 53 -19.62 0.02 5.14
C ASP A 53 -20.74 0.60 6.03
N CYS A 54 -20.38 1.47 6.97
CA CYS A 54 -21.34 2.24 7.74
C CYS A 54 -21.84 3.44 6.93
N ASP A 55 -23.12 3.78 7.07
CA ASP A 55 -23.65 5.04 6.53
C ASP A 55 -22.91 6.24 7.16
N GLU A 56 -22.76 7.35 6.42
CA GLU A 56 -22.09 8.56 6.93
C GLU A 56 -22.80 9.18 8.14
N ALA A 57 -24.10 8.93 8.25
CA ALA A 57 -24.92 9.40 9.35
C ALA A 57 -24.72 8.59 10.63
N ASP A 58 -24.28 7.33 10.53
CA ASP A 58 -24.28 6.37 11.63
C ASP A 58 -23.13 6.58 12.62
N VAL A 59 -23.39 6.21 13.89
CA VAL A 59 -22.34 6.17 14.92
C VAL A 59 -21.46 4.95 14.68
N ARG A 60 -20.14 5.15 14.70
CA ARG A 60 -19.16 4.09 14.50
C ARG A 60 -18.44 3.83 15.81
N GLU A 61 -18.49 2.59 16.29
CA GLU A 61 -17.63 2.13 17.38
C GLU A 61 -16.65 1.09 16.84
N PHE A 62 -15.38 1.25 17.22
CA PHE A 62 -14.32 0.34 16.83
C PHE A 62 -14.04 -0.61 17.99
N VAL A 63 -14.14 -1.90 17.72
CA VAL A 63 -13.85 -2.95 18.70
C VAL A 63 -12.82 -3.90 18.14
N ARG A 64 -11.79 -4.20 18.94
CA ARG A 64 -10.79 -5.22 18.60
C ARG A 64 -11.19 -6.50 19.32
N ALA A 65 -11.59 -7.51 18.55
CA ALA A 65 -11.98 -8.81 19.12
C ALA A 65 -10.75 -9.70 19.37
N GLU A 66 -9.77 -9.66 18.46
CA GLU A 66 -8.50 -10.38 18.59
C GLU A 66 -7.35 -9.60 17.92
N ASP A 67 -6.12 -10.09 18.05
CA ASP A 67 -4.90 -9.49 17.47
C ASP A 67 -4.98 -9.26 15.95
N ARG A 68 -5.90 -9.89 15.23
CA ARG A 68 -6.08 -9.73 13.77
C ARG A 68 -7.53 -9.54 13.32
N LEU A 69 -8.47 -9.38 14.24
CA LEU A 69 -9.89 -9.15 13.93
C LEU A 69 -10.31 -7.82 14.52
N SER A 70 -10.54 -6.85 13.63
CA SER A 70 -11.15 -5.56 13.97
C SER A 70 -12.58 -5.53 13.47
N ILE A 71 -13.47 -5.01 14.30
CA ILE A 71 -14.89 -4.95 14.02
C ILE A 71 -15.34 -3.52 14.19
N THR A 72 -15.95 -2.98 13.15
CA THR A 72 -16.63 -1.70 13.20
C THR A 72 -18.12 -1.97 13.39
N VAL A 73 -18.65 -1.51 14.51
CA VAL A 73 -20.09 -1.59 14.81
C VAL A 73 -20.71 -0.25 14.45
N CYS A 74 -21.60 -0.26 13.45
CA CYS A 74 -22.41 0.88 13.05
C CYS A 74 -23.72 0.85 13.84
N PHE A 75 -24.05 1.95 14.51
CA PHE A 75 -25.36 2.12 15.11
C PHE A 75 -26.17 3.09 14.27
N ARG A 76 -27.37 2.63 13.87
CA ARG A 76 -28.25 3.41 13.03
C ARG A 76 -28.68 4.68 13.76
N THR A 77 -28.45 5.82 13.12
CA THR A 77 -28.97 7.09 13.63
C THR A 77 -30.39 7.35 13.14
N LEU A 78 -31.18 7.94 14.01
CA LEU A 78 -32.52 8.44 13.72
C LEU A 78 -32.43 9.96 13.55
N GLN A 79 -33.15 10.48 12.57
CA GLN A 79 -33.33 11.93 12.44
C GLN A 79 -34.36 12.35 13.49
N GLY A 80 -33.87 12.98 14.57
CA GLY A 80 -34.69 13.42 15.68
C GLY A 80 -35.68 14.51 15.27
N ARG A 81 -36.74 14.69 16.08
CA ARG A 81 -37.74 15.77 15.90
C ARG A 81 -37.14 17.18 15.94
N THR A 82 -35.90 17.31 16.42
CA THR A 82 -35.18 18.58 16.64
C THR A 82 -34.09 18.87 15.60
N HIS A 83 -34.08 18.19 14.45
CA HIS A 83 -32.99 18.21 13.44
C HIS A 83 -31.62 17.72 13.96
N LYS A 84 -31.55 17.23 15.19
CA LYS A 84 -30.37 16.64 15.79
C LYS A 84 -30.35 15.13 15.52
N ARG A 85 -29.15 14.55 15.45
CA ARG A 85 -28.97 13.10 15.27
C ARG A 85 -29.17 12.42 16.62
N GLU A 86 -30.06 11.44 16.64
CA GLU A 86 -30.42 10.69 17.83
C GLU A 86 -30.15 9.20 17.61
N ILE A 87 -29.91 8.47 18.70
CA ILE A 87 -29.75 7.02 18.69
C ILE A 87 -30.74 6.39 19.66
N ALA A 88 -31.37 5.29 19.24
CA ALA A 88 -32.20 4.48 20.12
C ALA A 88 -31.30 3.63 21.02
N TYR A 89 -31.38 3.85 22.34
CA TYR A 89 -30.50 3.20 23.32
C TYR A 89 -31.21 2.25 24.28
N ALA A 90 -32.54 2.35 24.40
CA ALA A 90 -33.33 1.43 25.21
C ALA A 90 -34.73 1.29 24.61
N VAL A 91 -35.45 0.26 25.04
CA VAL A 91 -36.89 0.13 24.82
C VAL A 91 -37.55 0.42 26.16
N ASP A 92 -38.52 1.33 26.18
CA ASP A 92 -39.26 1.65 27.40
C ASP A 92 -40.26 0.54 27.76
N GLU A 93 -40.92 0.66 28.93
CA GLU A 93 -41.93 -0.32 29.39
C GLU A 93 -43.15 -0.43 28.46
N LYS A 94 -43.33 0.51 27.54
CA LYS A 94 -44.42 0.56 26.55
C LYS A 94 -44.01 0.00 25.19
N GLY A 95 -42.76 -0.41 25.02
CA GLY A 95 -42.24 -0.92 23.76
C GLY A 95 -41.74 0.18 22.81
N GLU A 96 -41.68 1.44 23.24
CA GLU A 96 -41.19 2.54 22.43
C GLU A 96 -39.66 2.72 22.61
N PRO A 97 -38.92 2.99 21.51
CA PRO A 97 -37.50 3.22 21.60
C PRO A 97 -37.20 4.54 22.31
N SER A 98 -36.51 4.47 23.45
CA SER A 98 -35.90 5.62 24.10
C SER A 98 -34.74 6.13 23.26
N VAL A 99 -34.81 7.40 22.87
CA VAL A 99 -33.82 8.06 22.02
C VAL A 99 -32.99 9.04 22.84
N ALA A 100 -31.70 9.10 22.54
CA ALA A 100 -30.77 10.08 23.10
C ALA A 100 -30.02 10.81 21.99
N GLU A 101 -29.66 12.06 22.22
CA GLU A 101 -28.79 12.82 21.31
C GLU A 101 -27.41 12.15 21.23
N LEU A 102 -26.80 12.15 20.04
CA LEU A 102 -25.53 11.46 19.77
C LEU A 102 -24.41 11.78 20.77
N ASP A 103 -24.30 13.06 21.15
CA ASP A 103 -23.25 13.58 22.03
C ASP A 103 -23.55 13.38 23.53
N SER A 104 -24.66 12.73 23.85
CA SER A 104 -25.02 12.45 25.24
C SER A 104 -24.14 11.34 25.84
N LYS A 105 -23.94 11.42 27.16
CA LYS A 105 -23.25 10.35 27.90
C LYS A 105 -23.99 9.00 27.82
N GLU A 106 -25.32 9.05 27.67
CA GLU A 106 -26.19 7.88 27.60
C GLU A 106 -25.96 7.11 26.29
N ALA A 107 -25.95 7.81 25.16
CA ALA A 107 -25.63 7.26 23.85
C ALA A 107 -24.24 6.58 23.87
N TYR A 108 -23.21 7.28 24.36
CA TYR A 108 -21.85 6.75 24.43
C TYR A 108 -21.73 5.50 25.33
N GLN A 109 -22.36 5.52 26.51
CA GLN A 109 -22.31 4.36 27.40
C GLN A 109 -23.05 3.15 26.83
N TYR A 110 -24.15 3.39 26.13
CA TYR A 110 -24.91 2.35 25.47
C TYR A 110 -24.12 1.72 24.31
N THR A 111 -23.61 2.53 23.37
CA THR A 111 -22.86 2.01 22.21
C THR A 111 -21.65 1.21 22.67
N LYS A 112 -20.90 1.71 23.65
CA LYS A 112 -19.74 1.03 24.22
C LYS A 112 -20.08 -0.29 24.90
N ARG A 113 -21.19 -0.37 25.64
CA ARG A 113 -21.62 -1.61 26.30
C ARG A 113 -22.07 -2.64 25.28
N VAL A 114 -22.91 -2.26 24.31
CA VAL A 114 -23.40 -3.17 23.28
C VAL A 114 -22.25 -3.69 22.42
N ALA A 115 -21.31 -2.82 22.06
CA ALA A 115 -20.08 -3.19 21.35
C ALA A 115 -19.25 -4.23 22.12
N ALA A 116 -19.08 -4.06 23.43
CA ALA A 116 -18.34 -5.00 24.28
C ALA A 116 -19.06 -6.36 24.42
N ASP A 117 -20.35 -6.34 24.73
CA ASP A 117 -21.18 -7.55 24.84
C ASP A 117 -21.22 -8.32 23.51
N PHE A 118 -21.21 -7.61 22.39
CA PHE A 118 -21.20 -8.20 21.06
C PHE A 118 -19.91 -8.99 20.82
N VAL A 119 -18.75 -8.43 21.19
CA VAL A 119 -17.46 -9.12 21.06
C VAL A 119 -17.37 -10.35 21.94
N GLU A 120 -17.91 -10.30 23.17
CA GLU A 120 -17.93 -11.47 24.06
C GLU A 120 -18.76 -12.63 23.51
N LYS A 121 -19.88 -12.31 22.85
CA LYS A 121 -20.80 -13.30 22.26
C LYS A 121 -20.44 -13.68 20.82
N LEU A 122 -19.43 -13.04 20.24
CA LEU A 122 -19.05 -13.25 18.86
C LEU A 122 -18.34 -14.59 18.72
N ASP A 123 -18.80 -15.42 17.79
CA ASP A 123 -17.97 -16.49 17.25
C ASP A 123 -16.97 -15.85 16.27
N ALA A 124 -15.86 -15.35 16.81
CA ALA A 124 -14.78 -14.71 16.06
C ALA A 124 -14.24 -15.60 14.95
N ASP A 125 -14.21 -16.92 15.16
CA ASP A 125 -13.74 -17.90 14.18
C ASP A 125 -14.71 -18.09 13.00
N ALA A 126 -16.00 -18.01 13.24
CA ALA A 126 -17.02 -18.06 12.18
C ALA A 126 -16.98 -16.79 11.32
N MET A 127 -16.95 -15.62 11.94
CA MET A 127 -16.86 -14.33 11.22
C MET A 127 -15.54 -14.19 10.45
N ALA A 128 -14.43 -14.56 11.08
CA ALA A 128 -13.12 -14.53 10.44
C ALA A 128 -13.13 -15.40 9.18
N ARG A 129 -13.66 -16.64 9.24
CA ARG A 129 -13.73 -17.52 8.06
C ARG A 129 -14.53 -16.93 6.90
N GLN A 130 -15.64 -16.25 7.18
CA GLN A 130 -16.48 -15.64 6.15
C GLN A 130 -15.79 -14.45 5.46
N HIS A 131 -14.99 -13.67 6.19
CA HIS A 131 -14.36 -12.44 5.67
C HIS A 131 -12.87 -12.61 5.30
N ARG A 132 -12.29 -13.77 5.58
CA ARG A 132 -10.86 -14.05 5.35
C ARG A 132 -10.48 -14.04 3.87
N SER A 133 -11.30 -14.62 3.00
CA SER A 133 -10.99 -14.70 1.56
C SER A 133 -10.97 -13.34 0.86
N PRO A 134 -11.97 -12.45 1.00
CA PRO A 134 -11.90 -11.12 0.38
C PRO A 134 -10.79 -10.26 1.01
N ALA A 135 -10.60 -10.33 2.33
CA ALA A 135 -9.53 -9.58 3.02
C ALA A 135 -8.13 -10.02 2.55
N LEU A 136 -7.90 -11.32 2.37
CA LEU A 136 -6.66 -11.84 1.79
C LEU A 136 -6.46 -11.35 0.37
N LEU A 137 -7.48 -11.43 -0.49
CA LEU A 137 -7.38 -10.96 -1.87
C LEU A 137 -7.05 -9.47 -1.95
N ALA A 138 -7.73 -8.64 -1.16
CA ALA A 138 -7.49 -7.20 -1.13
C ALA A 138 -6.07 -6.87 -0.63
N HIS A 139 -5.61 -7.56 0.41
CA HIS A 139 -4.26 -7.38 0.94
C HIS A 139 -3.19 -7.78 -0.07
N TRP A 140 -3.34 -8.95 -0.69
CA TRP A 140 -2.44 -9.40 -1.74
C TRP A 140 -2.46 -8.48 -2.96
N ALA A 141 -3.63 -8.02 -3.40
CA ALA A 141 -3.75 -7.07 -4.51
C ALA A 141 -3.00 -5.77 -4.20
N ARG A 142 -3.17 -5.20 -3.01
CA ARG A 142 -2.47 -3.99 -2.57
C ARG A 142 -0.96 -4.20 -2.50
N SER A 143 -0.51 -5.32 -1.92
CA SER A 143 0.91 -5.66 -1.84
C SER A 143 1.55 -5.82 -3.23
N MET A 144 0.88 -6.56 -4.12
CA MET A 144 1.34 -6.75 -5.50
C MET A 144 1.38 -5.43 -6.27
N THR A 145 0.45 -4.52 -6.01
CA THR A 145 0.43 -3.18 -6.63
C THR A 145 1.64 -2.35 -6.19
N LEU A 146 1.95 -2.34 -4.88
CA LEU A 146 3.13 -1.65 -4.36
C LEU A 146 4.44 -2.25 -4.89
N MET A 147 4.52 -3.59 -4.98
CA MET A 147 5.65 -4.28 -5.58
C MET A 147 5.83 -3.88 -7.06
N ALA A 148 4.74 -3.88 -7.84
CA ALA A 148 4.77 -3.48 -9.24
C ALA A 148 5.24 -2.02 -9.41
N LEU A 149 4.73 -1.10 -8.60
CA LEU A 149 5.18 0.30 -8.59
C LEU A 149 6.67 0.42 -8.23
N GLY A 150 7.13 -0.32 -7.23
CA GLY A 150 8.54 -0.36 -6.83
C GLY A 150 9.44 -0.89 -7.95
N LEU A 151 9.03 -1.97 -8.62
CA LEU A 151 9.75 -2.53 -9.77
C LEU A 151 9.78 -1.56 -10.96
N LEU A 152 8.68 -0.87 -11.26
CA LEU A 152 8.63 0.13 -12.32
C LEU A 152 9.54 1.33 -12.01
N ALA A 153 9.53 1.82 -10.78
CA ALA A 153 10.41 2.90 -10.33
C ALA A 153 11.88 2.48 -10.41
N GLY A 154 12.22 1.29 -9.93
CA GLY A 154 13.57 0.72 -10.02
C GLY A 154 14.03 0.53 -11.47
N TRP A 155 13.16 0.02 -12.33
CA TRP A 155 13.43 -0.12 -13.76
C TRP A 155 13.70 1.23 -14.43
N GLY A 156 12.87 2.25 -14.14
CA GLY A 156 13.06 3.61 -14.63
C GLY A 156 14.39 4.21 -14.18
N LEU A 157 14.78 4.01 -12.92
CA LEU A 157 16.06 4.46 -12.37
C LEU A 157 17.25 3.79 -13.11
N VAL A 158 17.24 2.46 -13.21
CA VAL A 158 18.31 1.70 -13.90
C VAL A 158 18.41 2.11 -15.36
N PHE A 159 17.28 2.30 -16.04
CA PHE A 159 17.24 2.77 -17.42
C PHE A 159 17.83 4.18 -17.55
N GLY A 160 17.46 5.10 -16.65
CA GLY A 160 17.99 6.46 -16.61
C GLY A 160 19.51 6.50 -16.40
N ILE A 161 20.01 5.78 -15.39
CA ILE A 161 21.45 5.66 -15.10
C ILE A 161 22.17 5.05 -16.31
N GLY A 162 21.64 3.97 -16.88
CA GLY A 162 22.19 3.34 -18.07
C GLY A 162 22.31 4.29 -19.26
N ARG A 163 21.33 5.18 -19.45
CA ARG A 163 21.37 6.21 -20.50
C ARG A 163 22.45 7.26 -20.23
N ILE A 164 22.64 7.69 -18.99
CA ILE A 164 23.68 8.65 -18.61
C ILE A 164 25.07 8.04 -18.83
N VAL A 165 25.29 6.82 -18.33
CA VAL A 165 26.57 6.11 -18.49
C VAL A 165 26.91 5.87 -19.96
N ARG A 166 25.94 5.42 -20.77
CA ARG A 166 26.15 5.25 -22.23
C ARG A 166 26.48 6.58 -22.93
N ARG A 167 25.84 7.69 -22.53
CA ARG A 167 26.14 9.02 -23.07
C ARG A 167 27.55 9.47 -22.70
N TYR A 168 27.98 9.23 -21.46
CA TYR A 168 29.32 9.61 -20.99
C TYR A 168 30.42 8.79 -21.66
N LEU A 169 30.23 7.46 -21.77
CA LEU A 169 31.21 6.52 -22.36
C LEU A 169 31.13 6.41 -23.90
N ARG A 170 30.31 7.25 -24.57
CA ARG A 170 30.09 7.24 -26.04
C ARG A 170 29.78 5.85 -26.62
N ILE A 171 29.11 4.97 -25.86
CA ILE A 171 28.82 3.60 -26.29
C ILE A 171 27.69 3.63 -27.34
N PRO A 172 27.90 3.12 -28.56
CA PRO A 172 26.88 3.12 -29.60
C PRO A 172 25.68 2.24 -29.20
N LYS A 173 24.47 2.63 -29.65
CA LYS A 173 23.25 1.84 -29.43
C LYS A 173 23.44 0.43 -30.01
N GLY A 174 23.21 -0.60 -29.21
CA GLY A 174 23.37 -2.00 -29.61
C GLY A 174 24.74 -2.61 -29.31
N SER A 175 25.73 -1.82 -28.86
CA SER A 175 26.98 -2.34 -28.32
C SER A 175 26.95 -2.34 -26.80
N ASP A 176 27.49 -3.40 -26.21
CA ASP A 176 27.81 -3.51 -24.78
C ASP A 176 29.35 -3.48 -24.58
N VAL A 177 30.09 -3.00 -25.59
CA VAL A 177 31.55 -2.87 -25.57
C VAL A 177 31.91 -1.39 -25.70
N VAL A 178 32.79 -0.91 -24.80
CA VAL A 178 33.38 0.43 -24.90
C VAL A 178 34.32 0.41 -26.12
N PRO A 179 34.15 1.31 -27.09
CA PRO A 179 35.09 1.40 -28.21
C PRO A 179 36.49 1.70 -27.65
N GLU A 180 37.52 1.00 -28.14
CA GLU A 180 38.91 1.42 -27.90
C GLU A 180 39.03 2.85 -28.43
N LEU A 181 39.23 3.80 -27.51
CA LEU A 181 39.62 5.14 -27.88
C LEU A 181 41.03 5.02 -28.45
N GLU A 182 41.18 5.24 -29.76
CA GLU A 182 42.51 5.55 -30.31
C GLU A 182 43.06 6.73 -29.51
N PRO A 183 44.30 6.66 -29.00
CA PRO A 183 44.89 7.75 -28.27
C PRO A 183 44.93 8.96 -29.19
N ASP A 184 44.34 10.06 -28.70
CA ASP A 184 44.06 11.27 -29.43
C ASP A 184 45.25 11.71 -30.30
N GLU A 185 44.96 12.01 -31.57
CA GLU A 185 45.76 12.87 -32.44
C GLU A 185 45.86 14.25 -31.75
N TRP A 186 46.81 14.35 -30.82
CA TRP A 186 47.23 15.59 -30.20
C TRP A 186 47.87 16.44 -31.30
N GLU A 187 47.08 17.31 -31.94
CA GLU A 187 47.60 18.45 -32.68
C GLU A 187 48.40 19.33 -31.70
N GLY A 188 49.72 19.12 -31.67
CA GLY A 188 50.66 20.01 -30.99
C GLY A 188 50.62 21.41 -31.60
N PRO A 189 51.01 22.46 -30.86
CA PRO A 189 50.90 23.83 -31.32
C PRO A 189 51.80 24.07 -32.54
N PRO A 190 51.47 25.02 -33.43
CA PRO A 190 52.29 25.30 -34.60
C PRO A 190 53.62 25.92 -34.17
N SER A 191 54.67 25.09 -34.11
CA SER A 191 56.04 25.59 -33.99
C SER A 191 56.49 26.13 -35.35
N GLY A 192 56.41 27.44 -35.52
CA GLY A 192 57.20 28.12 -36.55
C GLY A 192 58.68 28.13 -36.16
N ASN A 193 59.56 27.78 -37.10
CA ASN A 193 60.69 28.64 -37.47
C ASN A 193 61.51 28.13 -38.67
N ALA A 194 61.53 28.99 -39.69
CA ALA A 194 62.63 29.41 -40.56
C ALA A 194 63.96 28.63 -40.65
N GLY A 195 64.44 28.44 -41.89
CA GLY A 195 65.77 28.92 -42.30
C GLY A 195 66.59 28.02 -43.24
N GLY A 196 67.05 28.58 -44.37
CA GLY A 196 68.28 28.18 -45.06
C GLY A 196 68.10 27.72 -46.51
N GLY A 197 68.44 28.58 -47.48
CA GLY A 197 68.35 28.31 -48.92
C GLY A 197 69.61 27.71 -49.56
N GLU A 198 69.57 27.53 -50.88
CA GLU A 198 70.74 27.40 -51.76
C GLU A 198 70.41 27.94 -53.18
N VAL A 199 71.41 28.58 -53.77
CA VAL A 199 71.52 29.34 -55.04
C VAL A 199 72.60 28.59 -55.86
N PRO A 200 72.57 28.46 -57.22
CA PRO A 200 72.77 29.55 -58.20
C PRO A 200 71.65 29.74 -59.22
#